data_AF-A0A564G110-F1
#
_entry.id   AF-A0A564G110-F1
#
_cell.length_a   1.000
_cell.length_b   1.000
_cell.length_c   1.000
_cell.angle_alpha   90.00
_cell.angle_beta   90.00
_cell.angle_gamma   90.00
#
_symmetry.space_group_name_H-M   'P 1'
#
loop_
_entity.id
_entity.type
_entity.pdbx_description
1 polymer ?
#
loop_
_entity_poly.entity_id
_entity_poly.type
_entity_poly.pdbx_seq_one_letter_code
_entity_poly.pdbx_strand_id
1 'polypeptide(L)'
;MLSSDEDENSNPPGSQTYRRLREIADLLGKPVGAFLGSQPDEDIALLELLRLWGTITDPVGRRRVLDLARQEAKCSNYEDDS
;
A
#
# COMPACT_ATOMS: atom_id res chain seq x y z
N MET A 1 30.74 0.76 -5.62
CA MET A 1 30.04 -0.53 -5.44
C MET A 1 28.57 -0.22 -5.39
N LEU A 2 27.82 -0.78 -6.32
CA LEU A 2 26.35 -0.68 -6.40
C LEU A 2 25.79 -1.63 -5.34
N SER A 3 24.96 -1.14 -4.41
CA SER A 3 24.09 -2.01 -3.62
C SER A 3 22.67 -1.75 -4.09
N SER A 4 22.20 -2.68 -4.90
CA SER A 4 20.82 -2.82 -5.34
C SER A 4 19.89 -3.08 -4.16
N ASP A 5 18.68 -2.58 -4.33
CA ASP A 5 17.47 -2.85 -3.58
C ASP A 5 17.27 -4.35 -3.37
N GLU A 6 16.95 -4.77 -2.13
CA GLU A 6 15.94 -5.79 -1.87
C GLU A 6 15.20 -5.38 -0.59
N ASP A 7 13.96 -4.94 -0.78
CA ASP A 7 12.96 -4.75 0.26
C ASP A 7 12.77 -6.04 1.05
N GLU A 8 13.43 -6.13 2.21
CA GLU A 8 13.21 -7.20 3.17
C GLU A 8 11.91 -6.93 3.95
N ASN A 9 10.76 -6.88 3.25
CA ASN A 9 9.43 -7.02 3.85
C ASN A 9 9.16 -8.49 4.24
N SER A 10 10.18 -9.17 4.75
CA SER A 10 10.13 -10.57 5.15
C SER A 10 9.53 -10.63 6.54
N ASN A 11 8.20 -10.62 6.64
CA ASN A 11 7.53 -11.13 7.84
C ASN A 11 7.89 -12.63 7.92
N PRO A 12 8.76 -13.06 8.86
CA PRO A 12 9.37 -14.38 8.75
C PRO A 12 8.29 -15.46 8.92
N PRO A 13 8.37 -16.59 8.19
CA PRO A 13 7.39 -17.70 8.25
C PRO A 13 7.28 -18.41 9.61
N GLY A 14 7.84 -17.84 10.67
CA GLY A 14 7.69 -18.25 12.07
C GLY A 14 7.00 -17.22 12.97
N SER A 15 6.59 -16.06 12.45
CA SER A 15 5.92 -15.03 13.27
C SER A 15 4.56 -15.53 13.75
N GLN A 16 4.17 -15.13 14.96
CA GLN A 16 2.87 -15.48 15.54
C GLN A 16 1.71 -15.08 14.62
N THR A 17 1.86 -13.96 13.92
CA THR A 17 0.93 -13.46 12.89
C THR A 17 0.77 -14.44 11.74
N TYR A 18 1.87 -14.97 11.18
CA TYR A 18 1.79 -15.95 10.10
C TYR A 18 1.10 -17.25 10.52
N ARG A 19 1.37 -17.74 11.75
CA ARG A 19 0.68 -18.92 12.29
C ARG A 19 -0.82 -18.69 12.42
N ARG A 20 -1.24 -17.52 12.93
CA ARG A 20 -2.66 -17.16 13.02
C ARG A 20 -3.33 -17.07 11.65
N LEU A 21 -2.66 -16.47 10.67
CA LEU A 21 -3.17 -16.41 9.30
C LEU A 21 -3.33 -17.80 8.69
N ARG A 22 -2.43 -18.74 8.98
CA ARG A 22 -2.55 -20.14 8.57
C ARG A 22 -3.76 -20.83 9.19
N GLU A 23 -3.98 -20.68 10.49
CA GLU A 23 -5.16 -21.22 11.16
C GLU A 23 -6.47 -20.69 10.52
N ILE A 24 -6.53 -19.38 10.25
CA ILE A 24 -7.70 -18.75 9.60
C ILE A 24 -7.91 -19.28 8.17
N ALA A 25 -6.82 -19.41 7.41
CA ALA A 25 -6.85 -19.91 6.04
C ALA A 25 -7.34 -21.35 5.96
N ASP A 26 -6.86 -22.22 6.86
CA ASP A 26 -7.29 -23.61 6.98
C ASP A 26 -8.78 -23.72 7.34
N LEU A 27 -9.27 -22.89 8.28
CA LEU A 27 -10.69 -22.85 8.65
C LEU A 27 -11.61 -22.42 7.49
N LEU A 28 -11.12 -21.52 6.64
CA LEU A 28 -11.88 -20.97 5.51
C LEU A 28 -11.67 -21.76 4.20
N GLY A 29 -10.81 -22.79 4.20
CA GLY A 29 -10.48 -23.57 3.02
C GLY A 29 -9.80 -22.74 1.92
N LYS A 30 -9.07 -21.68 2.30
CA LYS A 30 -8.38 -20.76 1.37
C LYS A 30 -6.86 -20.86 1.56
N PRO A 31 -6.04 -20.60 0.54
CA PRO A 31 -4.60 -20.51 0.72
C PRO A 31 -4.23 -19.29 1.56
N VAL A 32 -3.21 -19.40 2.42
CA VAL A 32 -2.68 -18.27 3.23
C VAL A 32 -2.30 -17.06 2.38
N GLY A 33 -1.81 -17.29 1.16
CA GLY A 33 -1.51 -16.23 0.19
C GLY A 33 -2.70 -15.34 -0.16
N ALA A 34 -3.94 -15.77 0.05
CA ALA A 34 -5.12 -14.92 -0.13
C ALA A 34 -5.27 -13.84 0.97
N PHE A 35 -4.53 -13.96 2.07
CA PHE A 35 -4.53 -13.02 3.20
C PHE A 35 -3.21 -12.27 3.34
N LEU A 36 -2.16 -12.75 2.68
CA LEU A 36 -0.90 -12.04 2.52
C LEU A 36 -1.05 -11.15 1.29
N GLY A 37 -1.42 -9.90 1.54
CA GLY A 37 -1.98 -8.97 0.55
C GLY A 37 -1.39 -9.11 -0.86
N SER A 38 -2.28 -9.30 -1.82
CA SER A 38 -2.16 -8.61 -3.11
C SER A 38 -1.95 -7.11 -2.85
N GLN A 39 -1.29 -6.41 -3.79
CA GLN A 39 -1.07 -4.96 -3.78
C GLN A 39 -2.18 -4.20 -3.06
N PRO A 40 -1.85 -3.13 -2.32
CA PRO A 40 -2.84 -2.34 -1.59
C PRO A 40 -4.03 -2.13 -2.51
N ASP A 41 -5.16 -2.69 -2.10
CA ASP A 41 -6.41 -2.57 -2.84
C ASP A 41 -6.59 -1.08 -3.14
N GLU A 42 -6.78 -0.71 -4.41
CA GLU A 42 -6.88 0.70 -4.81
C GLU A 42 -7.97 1.40 -3.99
N ASP A 43 -8.99 0.64 -3.58
CA ASP A 43 -10.06 1.05 -2.67
C ASP A 43 -9.54 1.40 -1.26
N ILE A 44 -8.57 0.67 -0.71
CA ILE A 44 -7.94 0.96 0.59
C ILE A 44 -7.09 2.22 0.51
N ALA A 45 -6.29 2.38 -0.55
CA ALA A 45 -5.46 3.56 -0.74
C ALA A 45 -6.30 4.83 -0.87
N LEU A 46 -7.42 4.76 -1.61
CA LEU A 46 -8.37 5.86 -1.72
C LEU A 46 -9.01 6.22 -0.37
N LEU A 47 -9.46 5.22 0.41
CA LEU A 47 -10.05 5.45 1.72
C LEU A 47 -9.07 6.10 2.70
N GLU A 48 -7.80 5.68 2.69
CA GLU A 48 -6.74 6.29 3.50
C GLU A 48 -6.50 7.74 3.10
N LEU A 49 -6.41 8.03 1.79
CA LEU A 49 -6.27 9.39 1.29
C LEU A 49 -7.42 10.30 1.73
N LEU A 50 -8.67 9.83 1.65
CA LEU A 50 -9.84 10.58 2.09
C LEU A 50 -9.82 10.86 3.60
N ARG A 51 -9.38 9.89 4.41
CA ARG A 51 -9.24 10.06 5.86
C ARG A 51 -8.18 11.11 6.20
N LEU A 52 -7.00 11.01 5.59
CA LEU A 52 -5.92 11.99 5.78
C LEU A 52 -6.33 13.38 5.31
N TRP A 53 -7.07 13.49 4.21
CA TRP A 53 -7.60 14.77 3.75
C TRP A 53 -8.53 15.43 4.78
N GLY A 54 -9.37 14.61 5.44
CA GLY A 54 -10.26 15.05 6.51
C GLY A 54 -9.53 15.57 7.76
N THR A 55 -8.38 15.00 8.11
CA THR A 55 -7.61 15.40 9.31
C THR A 55 -6.79 16.68 9.09
N ILE A 56 -6.42 17.00 7.85
CA ILE A 56 -5.71 18.24 7.54
C ILE A 56 -6.70 19.40 7.59
N THR A 57 -6.62 20.21 8.64
CA THR A 57 -7.45 21.42 8.80
C THR A 57 -6.83 22.66 8.18
N ASP A 58 -5.51 22.69 8.04
CA ASP A 58 -4.75 23.81 7.47
C ASP A 58 -4.96 23.91 5.94
N PRO A 59 -5.48 25.04 5.42
CA PRO A 59 -5.64 25.26 3.99
C PRO A 59 -4.33 25.18 3.20
N VAL A 60 -3.19 25.56 3.79
CA VAL A 60 -1.88 25.49 3.11
C VAL A 60 -1.42 24.04 3.02
N GLY A 61 -1.62 23.24 4.07
CA GLY A 61 -1.40 21.80 4.07
C GLY A 61 -2.19 21.09 2.97
N ARG A 62 -3.48 21.40 2.82
CA ARG A 62 -4.32 20.86 1.74
C ARG A 62 -3.81 21.23 0.35
N ARG A 63 -3.32 22.47 0.18
CA ARG A 63 -2.72 22.90 -1.10
C ARG A 63 -1.50 22.06 -1.47
N ARG A 64 -0.58 21.85 -0.53
CA ARG A 64 0.62 21.03 -0.75
C ARG A 64 0.29 19.60 -1.17
N VAL A 65 -0.68 18.96 -0.51
CA VAL A 65 -1.12 17.59 -0.86
C VAL A 65 -1.69 17.54 -2.28
N LEU A 66 -2.49 18.53 -2.68
CA LEU A 66 -3.01 18.60 -4.06
C LEU A 66 -1.92 18.80 -5.09
N ASP A 67 -0.91 19.62 -4.79
CA ASP A 67 0.19 19.86 -5.73
C ASP A 67 1.04 18.60 -5.92
N LEU A 68 1.27 17.82 -4.85
CA LEU A 68 1.92 16.51 -4.94
C LEU A 68 1.08 15.53 -5.77
N ALA A 69 -0.22 15.40 -5.49
CA ALA A 69 -1.11 14.50 -6.23
C ALA A 69 -1.14 14.84 -7.74
N ARG A 70 -1.09 16.13 -8.09
CA ARG A 70 -0.99 16.58 -9.49
C ARG A 70 0.35 16.25 -10.13
N GLN A 71 1.43 16.28 -9.36
CA GLN A 71 2.76 15.89 -9.84
C GLN A 71 2.78 14.39 -10.16
N GLU A 72 2.28 13.54 -9.25
CA GLU A 72 2.17 12.10 -9.47
C GLU A 72 1.32 11.76 -10.69
N ALA A 73 0.17 12.43 -10.85
CA ALA A 73 -0.70 12.24 -12.02
C ALA A 73 -0.01 12.59 -13.34
N LYS A 74 0.97 13.51 -13.33
CA LYS A 74 1.77 13.82 -14.53
C LYS A 74 2.82 12.76 -14.79
N CYS A 75 3.50 12.26 -13.75
CA CYS A 75 4.50 11.20 -13.89
C CYS A 75 3.89 9.91 -14.44
N SER A 76 2.67 9.55 -14.00
CA SER A 76 1.95 8.37 -14.49
C SER A 76 1.61 8.42 -15.99
N ASN A 77 1.46 9.61 -16.57
CA ASN A 77 1.07 9.77 -17.98
C ASN A 77 2.25 9.72 -18.96
N TYR A 78 3.50 9.65 -18.48
CA TYR A 78 4.68 9.58 -19.35
C TYR A 78 5.07 8.14 -19.73
N GLU A 79 4.50 7.11 -19.10
CA GLU A 79 4.79 5.71 -19.43
C GLU A 79 3.93 5.14 -20.56
N ASP A 80 2.89 5.86 -21.02
CA ASP A 80 1.94 5.38 -22.04
C ASP A 80 2.24 5.86 -23.47
N ASP A 81 3.29 6.68 -23.64
CA ASP A 81 3.66 7.34 -24.92
C ASP A 81 5.07 6.94 -25.46
N SER A 82 5.69 5.85 -24.98
CA SER A 82 7.02 5.38 -25.44
C SER A 82 7.02 3.97 -26.05
#